data_AF-A0A1M6N1I8-F1
#
_entry.id   AF-A0A1M6N1I8-F1
#
_cell.length_a   1.000
_cell.length_b   1.000
_cell.length_c   1.000
_cell.angle_alpha   90.00
_cell.angle_beta   90.00
_cell.angle_gamma   90.00
#
_symmetry.space_group_name_H-M   'P 1'
#
loop_
_entity.id
_entity.type
_entity.pdbx_description
1 polymer ?
#
loop_
_entity_poly.entity_id
_entity_poly.type
_entity_poly.pdbx_seq_one_letter_code
_entity_poly.pdbx_strand_id
1 'polypeptide(L)'
;MKFKRFIALSMIFAMLFSVSSYAENAKDINQLRGKIEKKVRKEYEKDPEFQMEVRDLGEEVGEKMINQIIESRLKKALNSNVRGGNGSIFYVSVPLIKQNNYYYCGPANTLQAIYGLGKEDNVSGSSDSDKQYTLGANMGTKPGIGTYVYKVKNELNKYAEYDYIYEKGSNMTESEFRDNITYSLMYNYAPILHAKTEYLSYYNGYSTGHYITVNFINLDSQMVNLQDTNNKTEYYGSHEVPLSEAYNSISEPSNRYLIYLPY
;
A
#
# COMPACT_ATOMS: atom_id res chain seq x y z
N MET A 1 -3.77 63.66 -17.79
CA MET A 1 -4.04 63.11 -16.44
C MET A 1 -5.12 62.01 -16.37
N LYS A 2 -6.02 61.86 -17.36
CA LYS A 2 -7.11 60.84 -17.34
C LYS A 2 -6.68 59.41 -17.70
N PHE A 3 -5.59 59.23 -18.47
CA PHE A 3 -5.14 57.91 -18.94
C PHE A 3 -4.48 57.04 -17.85
N LYS A 4 -3.75 57.65 -16.90
CA LYS A 4 -3.10 56.94 -15.78
C LYS A 4 -4.09 56.37 -14.75
N ARG A 5 -5.29 56.94 -14.63
CA ARG A 5 -6.35 56.44 -13.72
C ARG A 5 -7.04 55.17 -14.25
N PHE A 6 -7.07 54.96 -15.56
CA PHE A 6 -7.69 53.78 -16.18
C PHE A 6 -6.83 52.51 -16.03
N ILE A 7 -5.50 52.66 -16.12
CA ILE A 7 -4.57 51.53 -15.97
C ILE A 7 -4.53 51.02 -14.51
N ALA A 8 -4.57 51.91 -13.52
CA ALA A 8 -4.59 51.52 -12.10
C ALA A 8 -5.87 50.77 -11.70
N LEU A 9 -7.04 51.11 -12.27
CA LEU A 9 -8.28 50.39 -12.01
C LEU A 9 -8.27 48.97 -12.61
N SER A 10 -7.66 48.78 -13.78
CA SER A 10 -7.58 47.47 -14.44
C SER A 10 -6.72 46.45 -13.68
N MET A 11 -5.64 46.90 -13.02
CA MET A 11 -4.79 46.01 -12.21
C MET A 11 -5.45 45.61 -10.89
N ILE A 12 -6.19 46.52 -10.24
CA ILE A 12 -6.94 46.20 -9.01
C ILE A 12 -8.07 45.21 -9.32
N PHE A 13 -8.74 45.35 -10.47
CA PHE A 13 -9.77 44.41 -10.90
C PHE A 13 -9.16 43.03 -11.21
N ALA A 14 -8.05 42.94 -11.95
CA ALA A 14 -7.38 41.66 -12.21
C ALA A 14 -6.89 40.96 -10.93
N MET A 15 -6.40 41.71 -9.93
CA MET A 15 -6.06 41.14 -8.62
C MET A 15 -7.29 40.59 -7.91
N LEU A 16 -8.40 41.33 -7.84
CA LEU A 16 -9.63 40.89 -7.17
C LEU A 16 -10.23 39.61 -7.79
N PHE A 17 -10.20 39.46 -9.12
CA PHE A 17 -10.65 38.24 -9.80
C PHE A 17 -9.70 37.05 -9.61
N SER A 18 -8.39 37.31 -9.45
CA SER A 18 -7.44 36.24 -9.13
C SER A 18 -7.69 35.70 -7.70
N VAL A 19 -7.90 36.56 -6.70
CA VAL A 19 -8.12 36.10 -5.30
C VAL A 19 -9.42 35.31 -5.15
N SER A 20 -10.48 35.66 -5.86
CA SER A 20 -11.75 34.92 -5.82
C SER A 20 -11.61 33.50 -6.41
N SER A 21 -10.85 33.35 -7.50
CA SER A 21 -10.61 32.03 -8.10
C SER A 21 -9.77 31.10 -7.20
N TYR A 22 -8.79 31.63 -6.47
CA TYR A 22 -8.03 30.85 -5.48
C TYR A 22 -8.89 30.45 -4.28
N ALA A 23 -9.77 31.34 -3.81
CA ALA A 23 -10.65 31.08 -2.69
C ALA A 23 -11.71 30.01 -2.99
N GLU A 24 -12.29 30.00 -4.20
CA GLU A 24 -13.24 28.97 -4.63
C GLU A 24 -12.56 27.59 -4.76
N ASN A 25 -11.39 27.52 -5.40
CA ASN A 25 -10.61 26.28 -5.50
C ASN A 25 -10.22 25.72 -4.11
N ALA A 26 -9.81 26.58 -3.18
CA ALA A 26 -9.47 26.16 -1.81
C ALA A 26 -10.69 25.62 -1.06
N LYS A 27 -11.87 26.21 -1.26
CA LYS A 27 -13.13 25.74 -0.65
C LYS A 27 -13.51 24.36 -1.17
N ASP A 28 -13.36 24.11 -2.48
CA ASP A 28 -13.67 22.83 -3.11
C ASP A 28 -12.71 21.72 -2.65
N ILE A 29 -11.41 22.03 -2.54
CA ILE A 29 -10.39 21.10 -2.00
C ILE A 29 -10.71 20.73 -0.55
N ASN A 30 -11.03 21.71 0.29
CA ASN A 30 -11.38 21.46 1.69
C ASN A 30 -12.65 20.61 1.83
N GLN A 31 -13.65 20.86 0.98
CA GLN A 31 -14.87 20.05 0.98
C GLN A 31 -14.59 18.60 0.53
N LEU A 32 -13.74 18.42 -0.49
CA LEU A 32 -13.31 17.09 -0.95
C LEU A 32 -12.53 16.35 0.14
N ARG A 33 -11.57 17.02 0.77
CA ARG A 33 -10.82 16.48 1.92
C ARG A 33 -11.74 16.02 3.03
N GLY A 34 -12.70 16.85 3.45
CA GLY A 34 -13.66 16.49 4.49
C GLY A 34 -14.54 15.28 4.15
N LYS A 35 -14.91 15.11 2.87
CA LYS A 35 -15.61 13.90 2.40
C LYS A 35 -14.73 12.66 2.48
N ILE A 36 -13.47 12.76 2.05
CA ILE A 36 -12.51 11.66 2.10
C ILE A 36 -12.23 11.26 3.54
N GLU A 37 -11.95 12.23 4.42
CA GLU A 37 -11.70 11.99 5.84
C GLU A 37 -12.86 11.26 6.51
N LYS A 38 -14.09 11.73 6.31
CA LYS A 38 -15.28 11.06 6.86
C LYS A 38 -15.41 9.62 6.38
N LYS A 39 -15.10 9.34 5.11
CA LYS A 39 -15.14 8.00 4.53
C LYS A 39 -14.05 7.11 5.16
N VAL A 40 -12.80 7.57 5.18
CA VAL A 40 -11.66 6.83 5.74
C VAL A 40 -11.90 6.52 7.22
N ARG A 41 -12.28 7.50 8.03
CA ARG A 41 -12.53 7.27 9.47
C ARG A 41 -13.61 6.19 9.70
N LYS A 42 -14.67 6.18 8.89
CA LYS A 42 -15.72 5.16 8.96
C LYS A 42 -15.21 3.76 8.58
N GLU A 43 -14.32 3.67 7.59
CA GLU A 43 -13.71 2.40 7.17
C GLU A 43 -12.87 1.76 8.29
N TYR A 44 -12.16 2.58 9.07
CA TYR A 44 -11.23 2.12 10.12
C TYR A 44 -11.84 2.06 11.52
N GLU A 45 -13.01 2.67 11.75
CA GLU A 45 -13.71 2.68 13.04
C GLU A 45 -13.90 1.27 13.63
N LYS A 46 -14.14 0.26 12.77
CA LYS A 46 -14.35 -1.15 13.17
C LYS A 46 -13.33 -2.09 12.55
N ASP A 47 -12.23 -1.56 12.03
CA ASP A 47 -11.19 -2.37 11.44
C ASP A 47 -10.37 -3.09 12.53
N PRO A 48 -10.35 -4.43 12.58
CA PRO A 48 -9.71 -5.13 13.69
C PRO A 48 -8.19 -4.91 13.74
N GLU A 49 -7.50 -4.81 12.58
CA GLU A 49 -6.06 -4.55 12.53
C GLU A 49 -5.75 -3.16 13.10
N PHE A 50 -6.55 -2.16 12.73
CA PHE A 50 -6.42 -0.79 13.23
C PHE A 50 -6.74 -0.66 14.72
N GLN A 51 -7.81 -1.29 15.20
CA GLN A 51 -8.15 -1.28 16.62
C GLN A 51 -7.06 -1.96 17.46
N MET A 52 -6.44 -3.03 16.95
CA MET A 52 -5.29 -3.66 17.60
C MET A 52 -4.06 -2.75 17.57
N GLU A 53 -3.78 -2.08 16.45
CA GLU A 53 -2.67 -1.14 16.34
C GLU A 53 -2.80 0.03 17.32
N VAL A 54 -3.95 0.70 17.37
CA VAL A 54 -4.22 1.82 18.29
C VAL A 54 -4.10 1.37 19.74
N ARG A 55 -4.62 0.19 20.08
CA ARG A 55 -4.51 -0.36 21.44
C ARG A 55 -3.06 -0.64 21.82
N ASP A 56 -2.28 -1.19 20.90
CA ASP A 56 -0.92 -1.65 21.18
C ASP A 56 0.13 -0.53 21.11
N LEU A 57 -0.08 0.50 20.27
CA LEU A 57 0.89 1.56 19.97
C LEU A 57 0.41 2.98 20.28
N GLY A 58 -0.88 3.16 20.59
CA GLY A 58 -1.49 4.46 20.90
C GLY A 58 -2.19 5.14 19.71
N GLU A 59 -3.07 6.09 20.04
CA GLU A 59 -3.91 6.81 19.08
C GLU A 59 -3.09 7.63 18.06
N GLU A 60 -1.96 8.20 18.46
CA GLU A 60 -1.11 9.02 17.58
C GLU A 60 -0.60 8.24 16.36
N VAL A 61 -0.21 6.97 16.56
CA VAL A 61 0.24 6.09 15.47
C VAL A 61 -0.91 5.78 14.52
N GLY A 62 -2.11 5.53 15.06
CA GLY A 62 -3.31 5.32 14.26
C GLY A 62 -3.68 6.55 13.43
N GLU A 63 -3.70 7.74 14.04
CA GLU A 63 -3.99 9.00 13.37
C GLU A 63 -2.97 9.34 12.28
N LYS A 64 -1.68 9.04 12.49
CA LYS A 64 -0.66 9.19 11.45
C LYS A 64 -1.01 8.38 10.21
N MET A 65 -1.40 7.11 10.38
CA MET A 65 -1.78 6.24 9.26
C MET A 65 -3.06 6.72 8.56
N ILE A 66 -4.09 7.11 9.32
CA ILE A 66 -5.34 7.66 8.78
C ILE A 66 -5.06 8.91 7.93
N ASN A 67 -4.21 9.81 8.43
CA ASN A 67 -3.83 11.01 7.69
C ASN A 67 -3.08 10.68 6.39
N GLN A 68 -2.15 9.71 6.42
CA GLN A 68 -1.46 9.25 5.20
C GLN A 68 -2.44 8.71 4.14
N ILE A 69 -3.46 7.94 4.56
CA ILE A 69 -4.50 7.45 3.65
C ILE A 69 -5.33 8.61 3.07
N ILE A 70 -5.71 9.58 3.91
CA ILE A 70 -6.47 10.77 3.49
C ILE A 70 -5.68 11.59 2.46
N GLU A 71 -4.41 11.88 2.71
CA GLU A 71 -3.56 12.63 1.77
C GLU A 71 -3.40 11.88 0.45
N SER A 72 -3.13 10.58 0.50
CA SER A 72 -2.98 9.73 -0.69
C SER A 72 -4.24 9.77 -1.56
N ARG A 73 -5.42 9.57 -0.95
CA ARG A 73 -6.70 9.60 -1.66
C ARG A 73 -7.03 11.01 -2.19
N LEU A 74 -6.71 12.06 -1.45
CA LEU A 74 -6.89 13.44 -1.88
C LEU A 74 -5.99 13.76 -3.08
N LYS A 75 -4.70 13.42 -3.00
CA LYS A 75 -3.73 13.64 -4.07
C LYS A 75 -4.13 12.89 -5.35
N LYS A 76 -4.64 11.67 -5.25
CA LYS A 76 -5.18 10.93 -6.41
C LYS A 76 -6.40 11.58 -7.01
N ALA A 77 -7.36 12.01 -6.18
CA ALA A 77 -8.56 12.67 -6.66
C ALA A 77 -8.23 13.96 -7.43
N LEU A 78 -7.26 14.74 -6.94
CA LEU A 78 -6.78 15.97 -7.59
C LEU A 78 -5.96 15.72 -8.85
N ASN A 79 -5.22 14.60 -8.93
CA ASN A 79 -4.32 14.27 -10.05
C ASN A 79 -4.88 13.21 -11.01
N SER A 80 -6.18 12.93 -10.95
CA SER A 80 -6.85 11.83 -11.69
C SER A 80 -6.68 11.87 -13.22
N ASN A 81 -6.19 12.98 -13.79
CA ASN A 81 -6.01 13.18 -15.23
C ASN A 81 -4.56 13.30 -15.71
N VAL A 82 -3.54 13.18 -14.85
CA VAL A 82 -2.14 13.40 -15.25
C VAL A 82 -1.27 12.20 -14.90
N ARG A 83 -1.28 11.19 -15.78
CA ARG A 83 -0.23 10.17 -15.83
C ARG A 83 0.60 10.39 -17.09
N GLY A 84 1.76 11.02 -16.92
CA GLY A 84 2.78 11.06 -17.97
C GLY A 84 3.63 9.79 -17.91
N GLY A 85 3.91 9.16 -19.05
CA GLY A 85 4.77 7.98 -19.14
C GLY A 85 4.36 7.07 -20.30
N ASN A 86 5.33 6.34 -20.87
CA ASN A 86 5.12 5.36 -21.93
C ASN A 86 5.45 3.93 -21.48
N GLY A 87 5.58 3.73 -20.16
CA GLY A 87 5.91 2.43 -19.57
C GLY A 87 4.65 1.72 -19.08
N SER A 88 4.44 0.49 -19.52
CA SER A 88 3.38 -0.41 -19.04
C SER A 88 3.90 -1.43 -18.02
N ILE A 89 5.21 -1.50 -17.80
CA ILE A 89 5.84 -2.47 -16.92
C ILE A 89 6.48 -1.76 -15.72
N PHE A 90 6.13 -2.21 -14.52
CA PHE A 90 6.68 -1.72 -13.27
C PHE A 90 7.10 -2.90 -12.41
N TYR A 91 8.29 -2.85 -11.84
CA TYR A 91 8.84 -3.95 -11.06
C TYR A 91 9.84 -3.47 -10.02
N VAL A 92 10.07 -4.33 -9.02
CA VAL A 92 11.14 -4.21 -8.04
C VAL A 92 11.84 -5.56 -7.94
N SER A 93 13.16 -5.55 -7.86
CA SER A 93 13.93 -6.78 -7.71
C SER A 93 13.84 -7.25 -6.27
N VAL A 94 13.20 -8.40 -6.04
CA VAL A 94 13.18 -9.08 -4.74
C VAL A 94 13.58 -10.54 -4.92
N PRO A 95 14.38 -11.13 -4.02
CA PRO A 95 14.67 -12.55 -4.06
C PRO A 95 13.44 -13.36 -3.67
N LEU A 96 13.32 -14.58 -4.20
CA LEU A 96 12.32 -15.54 -3.76
C LEU A 96 12.84 -16.29 -2.52
N ILE A 97 12.33 -15.95 -1.34
CA ILE A 97 12.78 -16.50 -0.05
C ILE A 97 11.72 -17.43 0.52
N LYS A 98 12.07 -18.70 0.77
CA LYS A 98 11.16 -19.65 1.43
C LYS A 98 11.00 -19.32 2.91
N GLN A 99 9.77 -19.34 3.42
CA GLN A 99 9.49 -19.13 4.84
C GLN A 99 10.06 -20.27 5.70
N ASN A 100 10.66 -19.94 6.85
CA ASN A 100 11.32 -20.93 7.73
C ASN A 100 10.37 -22.04 8.25
N ASN A 101 9.10 -21.71 8.48
CA ASN A 101 8.09 -22.63 9.01
C ASN A 101 6.69 -22.17 8.62
N TYR A 102 5.65 -22.97 8.86
CA TYR A 102 4.29 -22.75 8.31
C TYR A 102 3.60 -21.43 8.71
N TYR A 103 4.08 -20.71 9.72
CA TYR A 103 3.50 -19.46 10.22
C TYR A 103 4.41 -18.23 10.01
N TYR A 104 5.47 -18.38 9.20
CA TYR A 104 6.49 -17.35 8.93
C TYR A 104 6.31 -16.61 7.59
N CYS A 105 5.15 -16.72 6.95
CA CYS A 105 4.89 -15.99 5.71
C CYS A 105 4.98 -14.46 5.89
N GLY A 106 4.58 -13.92 7.06
CA GLY A 106 4.80 -12.51 7.40
C GLY A 106 6.29 -12.13 7.36
N PRO A 107 7.15 -12.70 8.23
CA PRO A 107 8.59 -12.45 8.23
C PRO A 107 9.29 -12.65 6.88
N ALA A 108 8.94 -13.71 6.15
CA ALA A 108 9.55 -13.97 4.85
C ALA A 108 9.21 -12.88 3.83
N ASN A 109 7.94 -12.45 3.74
CA ASN A 109 7.54 -11.40 2.81
C ASN A 109 8.01 -10.00 3.26
N THR A 110 8.07 -9.73 4.56
CA THR A 110 8.73 -8.52 5.07
C THR A 110 10.19 -8.48 4.61
N LEU A 111 10.92 -9.60 4.71
CA LEU A 111 12.30 -9.66 4.25
C LEU A 111 12.40 -9.43 2.74
N GLN A 112 11.57 -10.07 1.91
CA GLN A 112 11.55 -9.82 0.45
C GLN A 112 11.31 -8.34 0.12
N ALA A 113 10.39 -7.67 0.82
CA ALA A 113 10.15 -6.25 0.62
C ALA A 113 11.34 -5.38 1.06
N ILE A 114 12.01 -5.73 2.16
CA ILE A 114 13.24 -5.05 2.62
C ILE A 114 14.39 -5.20 1.60
N TYR A 115 14.51 -6.36 0.94
CA TYR A 115 15.42 -6.54 -0.20
C TYR A 115 15.08 -5.59 -1.35
N GLY A 116 13.78 -5.39 -1.64
CA GLY A 116 13.34 -4.42 -2.64
C GLY A 116 13.78 -2.99 -2.33
N LEU A 117 13.89 -2.64 -1.05
CA LEU A 117 14.42 -1.36 -0.57
C LEU A 117 15.96 -1.29 -0.58
N GLY A 118 16.65 -2.41 -0.81
CA GLY A 118 18.12 -2.51 -0.66
C GLY A 118 18.59 -2.27 0.77
N LYS A 119 17.83 -2.76 1.76
CA LYS A 119 18.07 -2.55 3.21
C LYS A 119 18.20 -3.85 4.00
N GLU A 120 18.33 -4.98 3.33
CA GLU A 120 18.44 -6.31 3.95
C GLU A 120 19.64 -6.43 4.89
N ASP A 121 20.72 -5.69 4.64
CA ASP A 121 21.93 -5.69 5.48
C ASP A 121 21.71 -5.01 6.82
N ASN A 122 20.63 -4.21 6.95
CA ASN A 122 20.23 -3.61 8.22
C ASN A 122 19.40 -4.56 9.08
N VAL A 123 19.00 -5.73 8.56
CA VAL A 123 18.30 -6.75 9.34
C VAL A 123 19.34 -7.67 9.97
N SER A 124 19.36 -7.72 11.31
CA SER A 124 20.27 -8.61 12.03
C SER A 124 20.08 -10.08 11.61
N GLY A 125 21.19 -10.76 11.33
CA GLY A 125 21.21 -12.16 10.91
C GLY A 125 22.27 -12.41 9.84
N SER A 126 22.85 -13.61 9.82
CA SER A 126 23.92 -13.97 8.87
C SER A 126 23.39 -14.64 7.58
N SER A 127 22.14 -15.09 7.61
CA SER A 127 21.43 -15.74 6.51
C SER A 127 19.99 -15.22 6.44
N ASP A 128 19.29 -15.46 5.32
CA ASP A 128 17.86 -15.12 5.20
C ASP A 128 17.00 -15.80 6.26
N SER A 129 17.38 -17.02 6.65
CA SER A 129 16.72 -17.75 7.73
C SER A 129 16.88 -17.00 9.07
N ASP A 130 18.08 -16.55 9.40
CA ASP A 130 18.33 -15.77 10.63
C ASP A 130 17.56 -14.45 10.63
N LYS A 131 17.59 -13.74 9.50
CA LYS A 131 16.87 -12.47 9.32
C LYS A 131 15.37 -12.65 9.49
N GLN A 132 14.79 -13.75 8.97
CA GLN A 132 13.39 -14.10 9.22
C GLN A 132 13.08 -14.33 10.71
N TYR A 133 13.96 -14.97 11.48
CA TYR A 133 13.77 -15.13 12.92
C TYR A 133 13.81 -13.79 13.67
N THR A 134 14.74 -12.91 13.32
CA THR A 134 14.81 -11.55 13.87
C THR A 134 13.53 -10.76 13.59
N LEU A 135 13.10 -10.70 12.33
CA LEU A 135 11.85 -10.02 11.96
C LEU A 135 10.64 -10.68 12.64
N GLY A 136 10.61 -12.02 12.70
CA GLY A 136 9.59 -12.79 13.38
C GLY A 136 9.45 -12.42 14.86
N ALA A 137 10.56 -12.28 15.57
CA ALA A 137 10.59 -11.84 16.96
C ALA A 137 10.09 -10.39 17.11
N ASN A 138 10.58 -9.47 16.28
CA ASN A 138 10.17 -8.06 16.31
C ASN A 138 8.67 -7.88 16.07
N MET A 139 8.10 -8.69 15.17
CA MET A 139 6.67 -8.68 14.85
C MET A 139 5.83 -9.56 15.79
N GLY A 140 6.42 -10.26 16.75
CA GLY A 140 5.69 -11.16 17.65
C GLY A 140 4.96 -12.30 16.91
N THR A 141 5.59 -12.82 15.85
CA THR A 141 5.07 -13.90 15.01
C THR A 141 5.00 -15.20 15.79
N LYS A 142 3.84 -15.88 15.79
CA LYS A 142 3.62 -17.07 16.64
C LYS A 142 2.80 -18.18 15.95
N PRO A 143 3.01 -19.46 16.33
CA PRO A 143 2.22 -20.58 15.83
C PRO A 143 0.71 -20.37 16.00
N GLY A 144 -0.08 -20.83 15.03
CA GLY A 144 -1.55 -20.74 15.04
C GLY A 144 -2.14 -19.35 14.75
N ILE A 145 -1.34 -18.28 14.77
CA ILE A 145 -1.79 -16.91 14.51
C ILE A 145 -1.02 -16.27 13.34
N GLY A 146 0.27 -16.59 13.20
CA GLY A 146 1.15 -15.91 12.25
C GLY A 146 1.49 -14.50 12.73
N THR A 147 1.32 -13.51 11.85
CA THR A 147 1.65 -12.10 12.08
C THR A 147 0.48 -11.21 11.68
N TYR A 148 0.13 -10.24 12.52
CA TYR A 148 -0.87 -9.22 12.22
C TYR A 148 -0.37 -8.23 11.17
N VAL A 149 -1.28 -7.71 10.35
CA VAL A 149 -0.97 -6.83 9.21
C VAL A 149 -0.29 -5.55 9.66
N TYR A 150 -0.79 -4.91 10.73
CA TYR A 150 -0.17 -3.69 11.24
C TYR A 150 1.28 -3.93 11.71
N LYS A 151 1.59 -5.14 12.22
CA LYS A 151 2.95 -5.47 12.66
C LYS A 151 3.90 -5.68 11.48
N VAL A 152 3.42 -6.28 10.39
CA VAL A 152 4.18 -6.37 9.12
C VAL A 152 4.51 -4.96 8.61
N LYS A 153 3.50 -4.10 8.51
CA LYS A 153 3.66 -2.70 8.08
C LYS A 153 4.64 -1.93 8.98
N ASN A 154 4.47 -2.02 10.29
CA ASN A 154 5.30 -1.27 11.24
C ASN A 154 6.75 -1.76 11.28
N GLU A 155 6.99 -3.05 11.12
CA GLU A 155 8.36 -3.57 11.00
C GLU A 155 9.02 -3.10 9.71
N LEU A 156 8.30 -3.16 8.58
CA LEU A 156 8.80 -2.71 7.29
C LEU A 156 9.17 -1.21 7.31
N ASN A 157 8.36 -0.38 7.97
CA ASN A 157 8.60 1.07 8.08
C ASN A 157 9.83 1.45 8.92
N LYS A 158 10.44 0.52 9.67
CA LYS A 158 11.74 0.77 10.33
C LYS A 158 12.89 0.91 9.34
N TYR A 159 12.72 0.39 8.13
CA TYR A 159 13.76 0.35 7.08
C TYR A 159 13.46 1.28 5.91
N ALA A 160 12.20 1.67 5.75
CA ALA A 160 11.74 2.50 4.65
C ALA A 160 11.99 3.99 4.88
N GLU A 161 12.21 4.74 3.80
CA GLU A 161 12.32 6.21 3.86
C GLU A 161 10.94 6.86 3.95
N TYR A 162 9.95 6.27 3.28
CA TYR A 162 8.54 6.64 3.36
C TYR A 162 7.74 5.49 3.97
N ASP A 163 6.75 5.82 4.78
CA ASP A 163 5.94 4.80 5.44
C ASP A 163 5.03 4.08 4.45
N TYR A 164 5.06 2.74 4.48
CA TYR A 164 3.96 1.92 4.01
C TYR A 164 2.72 2.17 4.87
N ILE A 165 1.56 1.99 4.24
CA ILE A 165 0.26 1.87 4.89
C ILE A 165 -0.32 0.48 4.61
N TYR A 166 -1.37 0.10 5.33
CA TYR A 166 -2.24 -1.00 4.93
C TYR A 166 -3.65 -0.51 4.69
N GLU A 167 -4.37 -1.18 3.78
CA GLU A 167 -5.76 -0.87 3.49
C GLU A 167 -6.52 -2.17 3.14
N LYS A 168 -7.77 -2.28 3.60
CA LYS A 168 -8.63 -3.41 3.21
C LYS A 168 -8.91 -3.38 1.71
N GLY A 169 -8.79 -4.52 1.06
CA GLY A 169 -9.12 -4.67 -0.37
C GLY A 169 -10.58 -4.33 -0.68
N SER A 170 -11.49 -4.54 0.28
CA SER A 170 -12.92 -4.19 0.17
C SER A 170 -13.18 -2.67 0.16
N ASN A 171 -12.21 -1.85 0.56
CA ASN A 171 -12.33 -0.38 0.54
C ASN A 171 -11.83 0.26 -0.77
N MET A 172 -11.28 -0.53 -1.69
CA MET A 172 -10.73 -0.07 -2.96
C MET A 172 -11.32 -0.85 -4.14
N THR A 173 -11.39 -0.21 -5.30
CA THR A 173 -11.69 -0.82 -6.60
C THR A 173 -10.46 -1.52 -7.18
N GLU A 174 -10.65 -2.41 -8.17
CA GLU A 174 -9.52 -3.03 -8.90
C GLU A 174 -8.60 -1.98 -9.55
N SER A 175 -9.17 -0.88 -10.04
CA SER A 175 -8.38 0.24 -10.58
C SER A 175 -7.52 0.90 -9.50
N GLU A 176 -8.07 1.15 -8.31
CA GLU A 176 -7.31 1.71 -7.19
C GLU A 176 -6.22 0.74 -6.70
N PHE A 177 -6.52 -0.56 -6.67
CA PHE A 177 -5.55 -1.61 -6.37
C PHE A 177 -4.38 -1.59 -7.37
N ARG A 178 -4.67 -1.61 -8.67
CA ARG A 178 -3.66 -1.49 -9.75
C ARG A 178 -2.79 -0.26 -9.56
N ASP A 179 -3.41 0.86 -9.25
CA ASP A 179 -2.72 2.14 -9.10
C ASP A 179 -1.84 2.17 -7.84
N ASN A 180 -2.27 1.55 -6.74
CA ASN A 180 -1.51 1.38 -5.51
C ASN A 180 -0.25 0.54 -5.71
N ILE A 181 -0.40 -0.63 -6.35
CA ILE A 181 0.75 -1.51 -6.61
C ILE A 181 1.70 -0.90 -7.62
N THR A 182 1.17 -0.25 -8.67
CA THR A 182 1.99 0.45 -9.67
C THR A 182 2.83 1.54 -9.03
N TYR A 183 2.21 2.43 -8.24
CA TYR A 183 2.92 3.51 -7.56
C TYR A 183 4.01 2.95 -6.64
N SER A 184 3.71 1.95 -5.82
CA SER A 184 4.71 1.38 -4.92
C SER A 184 5.91 0.80 -5.70
N LEU A 185 5.65 0.03 -6.75
CA LEU A 185 6.69 -0.56 -7.60
C LEU A 185 7.54 0.51 -8.30
N MET A 186 6.96 1.62 -8.74
CA MET A 186 7.70 2.75 -9.34
C MET A 186 8.77 3.34 -8.40
N TYR A 187 8.60 3.22 -7.09
CA TYR A 187 9.53 3.76 -6.10
C TYR A 187 10.42 2.67 -5.45
N ASN A 188 10.42 1.45 -5.97
CA ASN A 188 11.10 0.27 -5.39
C ASN A 188 10.50 -0.21 -4.05
N TYR A 189 9.22 0.06 -3.82
CA TYR A 189 8.49 -0.41 -2.64
C TYR A 189 7.67 -1.63 -3.06
N ALA A 190 8.11 -2.84 -2.73
CA ALA A 190 7.36 -4.05 -3.05
C ALA A 190 6.04 -4.09 -2.24
N PRO A 191 4.85 -4.09 -2.88
CA PRO A 191 3.59 -4.31 -2.15
C PRO A 191 3.51 -5.72 -1.57
N ILE A 192 2.75 -5.88 -0.49
CA ILE A 192 2.49 -7.20 0.10
C ILE A 192 0.97 -7.40 0.21
N LEU A 193 0.48 -8.47 -0.38
CA LEU A 193 -0.89 -8.95 -0.18
C LEU A 193 -0.96 -9.75 1.11
N HIS A 194 -1.95 -9.51 1.96
CA HIS A 194 -2.40 -10.51 2.92
C HIS A 194 -3.51 -11.31 2.24
N ALA A 195 -3.16 -12.19 1.31
CA ALA A 195 -4.09 -12.90 0.44
C ALA A 195 -4.92 -13.96 1.18
N LYS A 196 -6.16 -14.15 0.74
CA LYS A 196 -6.93 -15.37 0.93
C LYS A 196 -6.66 -16.27 -0.28
N THR A 197 -5.94 -17.35 -0.04
CA THR A 197 -5.31 -18.17 -1.08
C THR A 197 -6.27 -18.95 -1.97
N GLU A 198 -7.51 -19.18 -1.54
CA GLU A 198 -8.51 -19.90 -2.37
C GLU A 198 -8.87 -19.16 -3.67
N TYR A 199 -8.64 -17.86 -3.72
CA TYR A 199 -8.85 -17.02 -4.90
C TYR A 199 -7.65 -16.98 -5.84
N LEU A 200 -6.54 -17.61 -5.46
CA LEU A 200 -5.37 -17.77 -6.31
C LEU A 200 -5.46 -19.13 -7.00
N SER A 201 -5.48 -19.13 -8.32
CA SER A 201 -5.70 -20.33 -9.15
C SER A 201 -4.67 -21.41 -8.86
N TYR A 202 -3.41 -21.03 -8.63
CA TYR A 202 -2.31 -21.94 -8.31
C TYR A 202 -2.42 -22.59 -6.92
N TYR A 203 -3.33 -22.13 -6.06
CA TYR A 203 -3.68 -22.78 -4.79
C TYR A 203 -4.81 -23.81 -4.90
N ASN A 204 -5.44 -23.92 -6.08
CA ASN A 204 -6.48 -24.92 -6.36
C ASN A 204 -7.60 -24.97 -5.29
N GLY A 205 -8.06 -23.80 -4.85
CA GLY A 205 -9.13 -23.66 -3.85
C GLY A 205 -8.70 -23.89 -2.39
N TYR A 206 -7.42 -24.14 -2.11
CA TYR A 206 -6.94 -24.26 -0.73
C TYR A 206 -7.05 -22.93 0.01
N SER A 207 -7.74 -22.94 1.15
CA SER A 207 -8.19 -21.72 1.83
C SER A 207 -7.37 -21.42 3.09
N THR A 208 -6.39 -20.53 2.97
CA THR A 208 -5.64 -19.95 4.10
C THR A 208 -5.37 -18.45 3.92
N GLY A 209 -5.16 -17.74 5.02
CA GLY A 209 -4.53 -16.41 4.97
C GLY A 209 -3.03 -16.56 4.74
N HIS A 210 -2.45 -15.75 3.85
CA HIS A 210 -1.04 -15.84 3.50
C HIS A 210 -0.49 -14.49 3.06
N TYR A 211 0.74 -14.16 3.45
CA TYR A 211 1.41 -12.97 2.92
C TYR A 211 2.12 -13.32 1.61
N ILE A 212 2.00 -12.45 0.61
CA ILE A 212 2.60 -12.66 -0.72
C ILE A 212 3.08 -11.32 -1.27
N THR A 213 4.35 -11.25 -1.67
CA THR A 213 4.96 -10.02 -2.19
C THR A 213 4.64 -9.87 -3.66
N VAL A 214 4.21 -8.68 -4.08
CA VAL A 214 4.07 -8.30 -5.48
C VAL A 214 5.39 -7.68 -5.91
N ASN A 215 6.01 -8.18 -6.97
CA ASN A 215 7.27 -7.61 -7.46
C ASN A 215 7.20 -7.07 -8.90
N PHE A 216 6.08 -7.27 -9.60
CA PHE A 216 5.92 -6.86 -10.98
C PHE A 216 4.45 -6.68 -11.34
N ILE A 217 4.17 -5.71 -12.21
CA ILE A 217 2.92 -5.56 -12.94
C ILE A 217 3.19 -5.18 -14.39
N ASN A 218 2.42 -5.77 -15.31
CA ASN A 218 2.27 -5.35 -16.69
C ASN A 218 0.85 -4.82 -16.91
N LEU A 219 0.73 -3.53 -17.20
CA LEU A 219 -0.54 -2.83 -17.40
C LEU A 219 -1.21 -3.18 -18.73
N ASP A 220 -0.45 -3.61 -19.75
CA ASP A 220 -0.99 -3.97 -21.07
C ASP A 220 -1.65 -5.34 -21.03
N SER A 221 -0.97 -6.33 -20.42
CA SER A 221 -1.51 -7.69 -20.25
C SER A 221 -2.38 -7.85 -19.00
N GLN A 222 -2.39 -6.85 -18.11
CA GLN A 222 -3.02 -6.91 -16.79
C GLN A 222 -2.54 -8.11 -15.96
N MET A 223 -1.25 -8.43 -16.04
CA MET A 223 -0.63 -9.51 -15.28
C MET A 223 0.20 -8.97 -14.12
N VAL A 224 0.17 -9.67 -13.00
CA VAL A 224 0.91 -9.36 -11.77
C VAL A 224 1.74 -10.57 -11.40
N ASN A 225 3.01 -10.37 -11.03
CA ASN A 225 3.83 -11.46 -10.50
C ASN A 225 3.87 -11.43 -8.97
N LEU A 226 3.58 -12.59 -8.39
CA LEU A 226 3.53 -12.86 -6.97
C LEU A 226 4.73 -13.73 -6.57
N GLN A 227 5.49 -13.27 -5.57
CA GLN A 227 6.61 -13.99 -4.98
C GLN A 227 6.13 -14.69 -3.70
N ASP A 228 5.72 -15.95 -3.86
CA ASP A 228 5.09 -16.74 -2.82
C ASP A 228 6.14 -17.50 -2.00
N THR A 229 6.26 -17.09 -0.73
CA THR A 229 7.24 -17.63 0.22
C THR A 229 6.83 -18.95 0.87
N ASN A 230 5.76 -19.61 0.40
CA ASN A 230 5.20 -20.80 1.04
C ASN A 230 6.25 -21.87 1.42
N ASN A 231 6.06 -22.55 2.54
CA ASN A 231 6.95 -23.66 2.90
C ASN A 231 6.63 -24.94 2.11
N LYS A 232 5.41 -25.07 1.56
CA LYS A 232 5.01 -26.18 0.68
C LYS A 232 5.48 -25.91 -0.74
N THR A 233 6.22 -26.86 -1.30
CA THR A 233 6.81 -26.75 -2.66
C THR A 233 5.77 -26.55 -3.76
N GLU A 234 4.53 -27.03 -3.58
CA GLU A 234 3.44 -26.85 -4.55
C GLU A 234 2.97 -25.39 -4.71
N TYR A 235 3.11 -24.55 -3.66
CA TYR A 235 2.70 -23.14 -3.70
C TYR A 235 3.91 -22.19 -3.73
N TYR A 236 5.07 -22.63 -3.24
CA TYR A 236 6.30 -21.83 -3.26
C TYR A 236 6.72 -21.51 -4.69
N GLY A 237 6.94 -20.23 -5.00
CA GLY A 237 7.37 -19.87 -6.35
C GLY A 237 7.09 -18.43 -6.75
N SER A 238 7.52 -18.12 -7.96
CA SER A 238 7.10 -16.94 -8.71
C SER A 238 5.89 -17.31 -9.55
N HIS A 239 4.76 -16.64 -9.32
CA HIS A 239 3.50 -16.93 -10.01
C HIS A 239 2.98 -15.69 -10.70
N GLU A 240 2.83 -15.77 -12.02
CA GLU A 240 2.18 -14.71 -12.79
C GLU A 240 0.67 -14.98 -12.85
N VAL A 241 -0.12 -14.04 -12.33
CA VAL A 241 -1.58 -14.16 -12.22
C VAL A 241 -2.27 -12.93 -12.81
N PRO A 242 -3.53 -13.03 -13.25
CA PRO A 242 -4.32 -11.86 -13.63
C PRO A 242 -4.42 -10.85 -12.48
N LEU A 243 -4.41 -9.56 -12.81
CA LEU A 243 -4.61 -8.45 -11.85
C LEU A 243 -5.88 -8.64 -11.00
N SER A 244 -6.97 -9.07 -11.65
CA SER A 244 -8.24 -9.34 -10.99
C SER A 244 -8.15 -10.51 -10.00
N GLU A 245 -7.33 -11.52 -10.27
CA GLU A 245 -7.07 -12.64 -9.35
C GLU A 245 -6.34 -12.16 -8.08
N ALA A 246 -5.27 -11.38 -8.27
CA ALA A 246 -4.54 -10.77 -7.17
C ALA A 246 -5.43 -9.83 -6.34
N TYR A 247 -6.26 -9.01 -6.99
CA TYR A 247 -7.23 -8.13 -6.32
C TYR A 247 -8.29 -8.94 -5.54
N ASN A 248 -8.90 -9.95 -6.15
CA ASN A 248 -9.90 -10.82 -5.52
C ASN A 248 -9.38 -11.55 -4.28
N SER A 249 -8.07 -11.86 -4.25
CA SER A 249 -7.43 -12.46 -3.07
C SER A 249 -7.46 -11.56 -1.83
N ILE A 250 -7.72 -10.26 -1.97
CA ILE A 250 -7.81 -9.31 -0.86
C ILE A 250 -9.13 -8.53 -0.78
N SER A 251 -9.88 -8.39 -1.87
CA SER A 251 -11.18 -7.69 -1.92
C SER A 251 -12.32 -8.55 -1.39
N GLU A 252 -13.58 -8.14 -1.55
CA GLU A 252 -14.71 -9.02 -1.26
C GLU A 252 -14.70 -10.24 -2.21
N PRO A 253 -14.89 -11.49 -1.73
CA PRO A 253 -15.31 -11.88 -0.37
C PRO A 253 -14.17 -12.11 0.65
N SER A 254 -12.90 -12.02 0.22
CA SER A 254 -11.71 -12.27 1.05
C SER A 254 -11.60 -11.32 2.25
N ASN A 255 -11.95 -10.05 2.04
CA ASN A 255 -11.90 -8.95 3.00
C ASN A 255 -10.57 -8.88 3.76
N ARG A 256 -9.47 -8.95 3.00
CA ARG A 256 -8.09 -8.88 3.51
C ARG A 256 -7.45 -7.54 3.13
N TYR A 257 -6.11 -7.47 3.18
CA TYR A 257 -5.38 -6.20 3.19
C TYR A 257 -4.27 -6.18 2.13
N LEU A 258 -4.03 -4.99 1.59
CA LEU A 258 -2.84 -4.63 0.84
C LEU A 258 -1.93 -3.79 1.74
N ILE A 259 -0.64 -4.10 1.81
CA ILE A 259 0.40 -3.25 2.39
C ILE A 259 1.18 -2.61 1.24
N TYR A 260 1.24 -1.29 1.18
CA TYR A 260 1.77 -0.56 0.02
C TYR A 260 2.26 0.84 0.36
N LEU A 261 3.04 1.45 -0.54
CA LEU A 261 3.46 2.85 -0.44
C LEU A 261 2.31 3.76 -0.93
N PRO A 262 1.76 4.65 -0.08
CA PRO A 262 0.73 5.58 -0.49
C PRO A 262 1.26 6.65 -1.47
N TYR A 263 0.34 7.23 -2.25
CA TYR A 263 0.62 8.21 -3.31
C TYR A 263 1.08 9.57 -2.78
#